data_AF-A0AAE0AFR0-F1
#
_entry.id   AF-A0AAE0AFR0-F1
#
_cell.length_a   1.000
_cell.length_b   1.000
_cell.length_c   1.000
_cell.angle_alpha   90.00
_cell.angle_beta   90.00
_cell.angle_gamma   90.00
#
_symmetry.space_group_name_H-M   'P 1'
#
loop_
_entity.id
_entity.type
_entity.pdbx_description
1 polymer ?
#
loop_
_entity_poly.entity_id
_entity_poly.type
_entity_poly.pdbx_seq_one_letter_code
_entity_poly.pdbx_strand_id
1 'polypeptide(L)'
;MATVRNLKIKTSTCKRLVKELHSYEKEAAKTVDMKDKGVDPYDLKQQENVQAESRMLVPDNRKRLEAALADLKGNLAELEEVNQEGP
;
A
#
# COMPACT_ATOMS: atom_id res chain seq x y z
N MET A 1 6.37 24.86 5.05
CA MET A 1 6.47 25.13 3.60
C MET A 1 6.47 23.82 2.83
N ALA A 2 5.36 23.53 2.18
CA ALA A 2 5.32 22.50 1.15
C ALA A 2 6.32 22.84 0.04
N THR A 3 7.11 21.85 -0.39
CA THR A 3 8.08 22.00 -1.48
C THR A 3 7.90 20.83 -2.44
N VAL A 4 8.27 21.03 -3.71
CA VAL A 4 8.26 19.96 -4.72
C VAL A 4 9.07 18.73 -4.25
N ARG A 5 10.17 18.96 -3.50
CA ARG A 5 10.97 17.89 -2.89
C ARG A 5 10.15 17.08 -1.88
N ASN A 6 9.43 17.77 -0.98
CA ASN A 6 8.58 17.12 0.02
C ASN A 6 7.46 16.30 -0.65
N LEU A 7 6.84 16.86 -1.69
CA LEU A 7 5.81 16.20 -2.47
C LEU A 7 6.30 14.88 -3.09
N LYS A 8 7.50 14.87 -3.68
CA LYS A 8 8.14 13.66 -4.21
C LYS A 8 8.34 12.59 -3.14
N ILE A 9 8.77 12.98 -1.94
CA ILE A 9 8.98 12.07 -0.82
C ILE A 9 7.66 11.46 -0.36
N LYS A 10 6.64 12.28 -0.09
CA LYS A 10 5.31 11.80 0.36
C LYS A 10 4.64 10.92 -0.68
N THR A 11 4.76 11.26 -1.97
CA THR A 11 4.29 10.42 -3.08
C THR A 11 5.02 9.07 -3.10
N SER A 12 6.35 9.05 -2.91
CA SER A 12 7.13 7.81 -2.86
C SER A 12 6.72 6.93 -1.68
N THR A 13 6.41 7.52 -0.53
CA THR A 13 5.89 6.79 0.63
C THR A 13 4.55 6.12 0.32
N CYS A 14 3.61 6.85 -0.28
CA CYS A 14 2.32 6.28 -0.70
C CYS A 14 2.53 5.12 -1.70
N LYS A 15 3.40 5.31 -2.70
CA LYS A 15 3.72 4.25 -3.70
C LYS A 15 4.29 2.99 -3.05
N ARG A 16 5.13 3.12 -2.02
CA ARG A 16 5.69 1.98 -1.29
C ARG A 16 4.59 1.22 -0.55
N LEU A 17 3.75 1.93 0.21
CA LEU A 17 2.63 1.32 0.96
C LEU A 17 1.62 0.62 0.04
N VAL A 18 1.33 1.19 -1.13
CA VAL A 18 0.48 0.52 -2.14
C VAL A 18 1.11 -0.76 -2.66
N LYS A 19 2.43 -0.77 -2.93
CA LYS A 19 3.13 -1.99 -3.37
C LYS A 19 3.13 -3.07 -2.29
N GLU A 20 3.26 -2.70 -1.02
CA GLU A 20 3.16 -3.61 0.12
C GLU A 20 1.77 -4.25 0.18
N LEU A 21 0.69 -3.44 0.15
CA LEU A 21 -0.68 -3.95 0.12
C LEU A 21 -0.94 -4.89 -1.07
N HIS A 22 -0.43 -4.52 -2.25
CA HIS A 22 -0.58 -5.33 -3.45
C HIS A 22 0.18 -6.68 -3.37
N SER A 23 1.30 -6.75 -2.64
CA SER A 23 1.96 -8.04 -2.39
C SER A 23 1.05 -8.99 -1.58
N TYR A 24 0.29 -8.46 -0.62
CA TYR A 24 -0.64 -9.26 0.17
C TYR A 24 -1.84 -9.76 -0.66
N GLU A 25 -2.32 -8.94 -1.60
CA GLU A 25 -3.34 -9.36 -2.57
C GLU A 25 -2.83 -10.52 -3.46
N LYS A 26 -1.55 -10.47 -3.84
CA LYS A 26 -0.91 -11.56 -4.61
C LYS A 26 -0.81 -12.85 -3.83
N GLU A 27 -0.52 -12.81 -2.53
CA GLU A 27 -0.50 -14.03 -1.71
C GLU A 27 -1.87 -14.71 -1.68
N ALA A 28 -2.95 -13.93 -1.58
CA ALA A 28 -4.31 -14.46 -1.65
C ALA A 28 -4.62 -15.09 -3.03
N ALA A 29 -4.22 -14.42 -4.13
CA ALA A 29 -4.38 -14.95 -5.47
C ALA A 29 -3.57 -16.24 -5.70
N LYS A 30 -2.34 -16.30 -5.16
CA LYS A 30 -1.48 -17.48 -5.23
C LYS A 30 -2.10 -18.68 -4.50
N THR A 31 -2.71 -18.48 -3.33
CA THR A 31 -3.41 -19.57 -2.64
C THR A 31 -4.58 -20.12 -3.46
N VAL A 32 -5.36 -19.25 -4.13
CA VAL A 32 -6.47 -19.67 -5.00
C VAL A 32 -5.93 -20.49 -6.19
N ASP A 33 -4.91 -19.97 -6.87
CA ASP A 33 -4.26 -20.66 -7.99
C ASP A 33 -3.69 -22.03 -7.58
N MET A 34 -3.11 -22.12 -6.38
CA MET A 34 -2.63 -23.39 -5.82
C MET A 34 -3.78 -24.38 -5.56
N LYS A 35 -4.93 -23.91 -5.06
CA LYS A 35 -6.12 -24.75 -4.88
C LYS A 35 -6.64 -25.29 -6.21
N ASP A 36 -6.71 -24.43 -7.22
CA ASP A 36 -7.22 -24.79 -8.55
C ASP A 36 -6.29 -25.77 -9.28
N LYS A 37 -4.97 -25.64 -9.08
CA LYS A 37 -3.97 -26.55 -9.64
C LYS A 37 -3.85 -27.89 -8.92
N GLY A 38 -4.52 -28.05 -7.77
CA GLY A 38 -4.46 -29.28 -6.99
C GLY A 38 -3.04 -29.62 -6.51
N VAL A 39 -2.23 -28.62 -6.16
CA VAL A 39 -0.92 -28.87 -5.54
C VAL A 39 -1.04 -29.65 -4.24
N ASP A 40 0.06 -30.26 -3.83
CA ASP A 40 0.13 -31.10 -2.64
C ASP A 40 -0.46 -30.41 -1.38
N PRO A 41 -1.21 -31.14 -0.54
CA PRO A 41 -1.83 -30.57 0.66
C PRO A 41 -0.86 -29.91 1.64
N TYR A 42 0.38 -30.40 1.75
CA TYR A 42 1.41 -29.80 2.60
C TYR A 42 1.82 -28.43 2.05
N ASP A 43 2.09 -28.33 0.76
CA ASP A 43 2.46 -27.08 0.09
C ASP A 43 1.32 -26.06 0.14
N LEU A 44 0.07 -26.53 -0.06
CA LEU A 44 -1.11 -25.68 0.08
C LEU A 44 -1.26 -25.16 1.52
N LYS A 45 -1.06 -26.03 2.51
CA LYS A 45 -1.15 -25.63 3.92
C LYS A 45 -0.08 -24.61 4.29
N GLN A 46 1.13 -24.76 3.75
CA GLN A 46 2.20 -23.80 3.92
C GLN A 46 1.82 -22.43 3.32
N GLN A 47 1.29 -22.41 2.10
CA GLN A 47 0.85 -21.17 1.46
C GLN A 47 -0.31 -20.49 2.23
N GLU A 48 -1.27 -21.27 2.76
CA GLU A 48 -2.35 -20.73 3.59
C GLU A 48 -1.82 -20.05 4.86
N ASN A 49 -0.78 -20.59 5.49
CA ASN A 49 -0.16 -19.95 6.65
C ASN A 49 0.52 -18.62 6.26
N VAL A 50 1.27 -18.62 5.15
CA VAL A 50 1.89 -17.38 4.61
C VAL A 50 0.85 -16.31 4.29
N GLN A 51 -0.28 -16.71 3.68
CA GLN A 51 -1.39 -15.80 3.40
C GLN A 51 -2.00 -15.26 4.70
N ALA A 52 -2.20 -16.11 5.72
CA ALA A 52 -2.77 -15.70 7.00
C ALA A 52 -1.87 -14.66 7.71
N GLU A 53 -0.56 -14.92 7.78
CA GLU A 53 0.43 -14.00 8.34
C GLU A 53 0.44 -12.67 7.59
N SER A 54 0.45 -12.71 6.26
CA SER A 54 0.39 -11.52 5.41
C SER A 54 -0.89 -10.71 5.64
N ARG A 55 -2.03 -11.38 5.82
CA ARG A 55 -3.33 -10.73 6.05
C ARG A 55 -3.37 -9.96 7.36
N MET A 56 -2.64 -10.38 8.39
CA MET A 56 -2.55 -9.66 9.66
C MET A 56 -1.89 -8.27 9.51
N LEU A 57 -1.08 -8.07 8.46
CA LEU A 57 -0.40 -6.79 8.19
C LEU A 57 -1.24 -5.80 7.37
N VAL A 58 -2.30 -6.26 6.72
CA VAL A 58 -3.14 -5.42 5.84
C VAL A 58 -3.79 -4.24 6.58
N PRO A 59 -4.39 -4.42 7.78
CA PRO A 59 -5.08 -3.31 8.46
C PRO A 59 -4.14 -2.14 8.82
N ASP A 60 -2.96 -2.45 9.37
CA ASP A 60 -1.98 -1.43 9.75
C ASP A 60 -1.42 -0.70 8.51
N ASN A 61 -1.11 -1.45 7.44
CA ASN A 61 -0.65 -0.85 6.19
C ASN A 61 -1.71 0.04 5.53
N ARG A 62 -3.00 -0.35 5.57
CA ARG A 62 -4.09 0.51 5.09
C ARG A 62 -4.19 1.80 5.89
N LYS A 63 -4.15 1.72 7.22
CA LYS A 63 -4.15 2.90 8.09
C LYS A 63 -2.97 3.83 7.79
N ARG A 64 -1.78 3.27 7.60
CA ARG A 64 -0.58 4.04 7.21
C ARG A 64 -0.72 4.68 5.84
N LEU A 65 -1.31 3.97 4.87
CA LEU A 65 -1.56 4.50 3.53
C LEU A 65 -2.55 5.66 3.56
N GLU A 66 -3.66 5.51 4.30
CA GLU A 66 -4.67 6.56 4.48
C GLU A 66 -4.04 7.82 5.10
N ALA A 67 -3.24 7.65 6.16
CA ALA A 67 -2.53 8.76 6.80
C ALA A 67 -1.54 9.44 5.85
N ALA A 68 -0.72 8.66 5.12
CA ALA A 68 0.25 9.19 4.16
C ALA A 68 -0.44 9.92 2.99
N LEU A 69 -1.61 9.43 2.57
CA LEU A 69 -2.41 10.03 1.51
C LEU A 69 -3.09 11.32 1.96
N ALA A 70 -3.62 11.37 3.19
CA ALA A 70 -4.16 12.59 3.78
C ALA A 70 -3.08 13.67 3.90
N ASP A 71 -1.90 13.30 4.37
CA ASP A 71 -0.74 14.18 4.47
C ASP A 71 -0.25 14.69 3.10
N LEU A 72 -0.20 13.82 2.09
CA LEU A 72 0.11 14.22 0.71
C LEU A 72 -0.93 15.20 0.15
N LYS A 73 -2.22 14.95 0.39
CA LYS A 73 -3.32 15.85 -0.04
C LYS A 73 -3.23 17.22 0.63
N GLY A 74 -2.96 17.27 1.94
CA GLY A 74 -2.76 18.54 2.65
C GLY A 74 -1.59 19.34 2.07
N ASN A 75 -0.47 18.67 1.74
CA ASN A 75 0.68 19.30 1.11
C ASN A 75 0.39 19.81 -0.32
N LEU A 76 -0.51 19.15 -1.06
CA LEU A 76 -0.97 19.64 -2.37
C LEU A 76 -1.82 20.89 -2.22
N ALA A 77 -2.79 20.88 -1.30
CA ALA A 77 -3.64 22.04 -1.05
C ALA A 77 -2.82 23.28 -0.64
N GLU A 78 -1.84 23.14 0.25
CA GLU A 78 -0.92 24.23 0.61
C GLU A 78 -0.18 24.80 -0.62
N LEU A 79 0.24 23.96 -1.57
CA LEU A 79 0.91 24.43 -2.79
C LEU A 79 -0.04 25.10 -3.77
N GLU A 80 -1.29 24.62 -3.86
CA GLU A 80 -2.33 25.21 -4.69
C GLU A 80 -2.71 26.60 -4.19
N GLU A 81 -2.85 26.78 -2.86
CA GLU A 81 -3.09 28.09 -2.23
C GLU A 81 -1.93 29.06 -2.49
N VAL A 82 -0.68 28.63 -2.28
CA VAL A 82 0.51 29.47 -2.57
C VAL A 82 0.60 29.85 -4.05
N ASN A 83 0.14 28.99 -4.97
CA ASN A 83 0.12 29.27 -6.40
C ASN A 83 -1.07 30.15 -6.83
N GLN A 84 -2.15 30.22 -6.05
CA GLN A 84 -3.25 31.17 -6.25
C GLN A 84 -2.94 32.54 -5.64
N GLU A 85 -2.04 32.61 -4.65
CA GLU A 85 -1.67 33.84 -3.94
C GLU A 85 -0.46 34.61 -4.53
N GLY A 86 -0.11 34.46 -5.81
CA GLY A 86 0.90 35.38 -6.37
C GLY A 86 0.98 35.53 -7.88
N PRO A 87 1.60 36.63 -8.35
CA PRO A 87 1.43 38.04 -7.95
C PRO A 87 0.16 38.70 -8.51
#